data_AF-A0A930JHK4-F1
#
_entry.id   AF-A0A930JHK4-F1
#
_cell.length_a   1.000
_cell.length_b   1.000
_cell.length_c   1.000
_cell.angle_alpha   90.00
_cell.angle_beta   90.00
_cell.angle_gamma   90.00
#
_symmetry.space_group_name_H-M   'P 1'
#
loop_
_entity.id
_entity.type
_entity.pdbx_description
1 polymer ?
#
loop_
_entity_poly.entity_id
_entity_poly.type
_entity_poly.pdbx_seq_one_letter_code
_entity_poly.pdbx_strand_id
1 'polypeptide(L)'
;ALELGNKKIDELRKEINNINIQMIKFSLLGETILEWNDKDIEHYHARRMAMDSMLCRFKATYPAERIDSVRSLLEDKERQMFQIVRLMDEQQSINKKIANQIPVIVQKSVQEQSKKPKRKGFLGIFGKKKEVTPAVSTTILHSVNRNVISEQKVQDRQLSEQADRL
;
A
#
# COMPACT_ATOMS: atom_id res chain seq x y z
N ALA A 1 -27.87 27.96 -42.01
CA ALA A 1 -27.32 26.58 -41.97
C ALA A 1 -25.86 26.56 -41.50
N LEU A 2 -24.97 27.34 -42.13
CA LEU A 2 -23.53 27.37 -41.84
C LEU A 2 -23.20 27.87 -40.41
N GLU A 3 -23.89 28.93 -39.96
CA GLU A 3 -23.73 29.49 -38.60
C GLU A 3 -24.11 28.49 -37.49
N LEU A 4 -25.21 27.74 -37.68
CA LEU A 4 -25.64 26.70 -36.74
C LEU A 4 -24.64 25.55 -36.67
N GLY A 5 -24.05 25.16 -37.81
CA GLY A 5 -22.99 24.15 -37.86
C GLY A 5 -21.73 24.59 -37.11
N ASN A 6 -21.30 25.84 -37.32
CA ASN A 6 -20.15 26.40 -36.61
C ASN A 6 -20.37 26.47 -35.10
N LYS A 7 -21.58 26.84 -34.66
CA LYS A 7 -21.93 26.86 -33.24
C LYS A 7 -21.82 25.48 -32.60
N LYS A 8 -22.35 24.43 -33.25
CA LYS A 8 -22.25 23.04 -32.76
C LYS A 8 -20.81 22.55 -32.67
N ILE A 9 -19.97 22.92 -33.64
CA ILE A 9 -18.53 22.56 -33.63
C ILE A 9 -17.82 23.24 -32.45
N ASP A 10 -18.12 24.51 -32.19
CA ASP A 10 -17.54 25.25 -31.08
C ASP A 10 -17.94 24.69 -29.72
N GLU A 11 -19.22 24.32 -29.56
CA GLU A 11 -19.74 23.63 -28.38
C GLU A 11 -19.01 22.29 -28.15
N LEU A 12 -18.88 21.46 -29.19
CA LEU A 12 -18.15 20.19 -29.09
C LEU A 12 -16.68 20.39 -28.69
N ARG A 13 -15.99 21.39 -29.27
CA ARG A 13 -14.61 21.70 -28.87
C ARG A 13 -14.50 22.10 -27.41
N LYS A 14 -15.43 22.91 -26.91
CA LYS A 14 -15.46 23.32 -25.50
C LYS A 14 -15.66 22.12 -24.57
N GLU A 15 -16.55 21.19 -24.93
CA GLU A 15 -16.76 19.97 -24.16
C GLU A 15 -15.52 19.06 -24.14
N ILE A 16 -14.89 18.85 -25.31
CA ILE A 16 -13.65 18.06 -25.42
C ILE A 16 -12.53 18.68 -24.57
N ASN A 17 -12.32 20.00 -24.69
CA ASN A 17 -11.30 20.69 -23.91
C ASN A 17 -11.57 20.61 -22.41
N ASN A 18 -12.83 20.73 -21.99
CA ASN A 18 -13.20 20.56 -20.59
C ASN A 18 -12.88 19.14 -20.09
N ILE A 19 -13.22 18.08 -20.85
CA ILE A 19 -12.85 16.71 -20.48
C ILE A 19 -11.34 16.58 -20.35
N ASN A 20 -10.56 17.05 -21.32
CA ASN A 20 -9.10 16.95 -21.27
C ASN A 20 -8.53 17.63 -20.03
N ILE A 21 -9.02 18.83 -19.68
CA ILE A 21 -8.61 19.55 -18.46
C ILE A 21 -8.97 18.75 -17.20
N GLN A 22 -10.20 18.23 -17.11
CA GLN A 22 -10.61 17.43 -15.96
C GLN A 22 -9.82 16.11 -15.89
N MET A 23 -9.45 15.51 -17.02
CA MET A 23 -8.70 14.27 -17.10
C MET A 23 -7.28 14.47 -16.57
N ILE A 24 -6.62 15.56 -16.97
CA ILE A 24 -5.31 15.94 -16.45
C ILE A 24 -5.39 16.16 -14.93
N LYS A 25 -6.36 16.95 -14.46
CA LYS A 25 -6.55 17.20 -13.03
C LYS A 25 -6.76 15.90 -12.25
N PHE A 26 -7.58 14.99 -12.77
CA PHE A 26 -7.82 13.69 -12.16
C PHE A 26 -6.57 12.83 -12.11
N SER A 27 -5.80 12.77 -13.20
CA SER A 27 -4.54 12.01 -13.24
C SER A 27 -3.54 12.50 -12.20
N LEU A 28 -3.42 13.82 -12.02
CA LEU A 28 -2.52 14.45 -11.05
C LEU A 28 -2.88 14.10 -9.59
N LEU A 29 -4.17 13.88 -9.27
CA LEU A 29 -4.57 13.50 -7.91
C LEU A 29 -3.93 12.17 -7.47
N GLY A 30 -3.63 11.27 -8.41
CA GLY A 30 -3.01 9.97 -8.14
C GLY A 30 -1.53 10.06 -7.75
N GLU A 31 -0.85 11.18 -7.98
CA GLU A 31 0.58 11.32 -7.72
C GLU A 31 0.92 11.34 -6.22
N THR A 32 -0.04 11.71 -5.38
CA THR A 32 0.13 11.80 -3.91
C THR A 32 -0.37 10.57 -3.17
N ILE A 33 -0.56 9.44 -3.86
CA ILE A 33 -1.14 8.21 -3.31
C ILE A 33 -0.51 7.74 -1.99
N LEU A 34 0.80 7.97 -1.81
CA LEU A 34 1.53 7.55 -0.62
C LEU A 34 1.13 8.32 0.65
N GLU A 35 0.45 9.46 0.49
CA GLU A 35 0.02 10.36 1.58
C GLU A 35 -1.49 10.31 1.81
N TRP A 36 -2.23 9.49 1.05
CA TRP A 36 -3.68 9.45 1.10
C TRP A 36 -4.22 8.96 2.44
N ASN A 37 -5.28 9.62 2.90
CA ASN A 37 -6.17 9.14 3.95
C ASN A 37 -7.57 8.84 3.39
N ASP A 38 -8.50 8.40 4.25
CA ASP A 38 -9.88 8.07 3.87
C ASP A 38 -10.58 9.18 3.06
N LYS A 39 -10.35 10.46 3.41
CA LYS A 39 -10.95 11.59 2.68
C LYS A 39 -10.36 11.75 1.29
N ASP A 40 -9.08 11.45 1.11
CA ASP A 40 -8.43 11.51 -0.20
C ASP A 40 -8.93 10.39 -1.11
N ILE A 41 -9.17 9.20 -0.56
CA ILE A 41 -9.81 8.08 -1.27
C ILE A 41 -11.22 8.47 -1.73
N GLU A 42 -12.04 9.03 -0.82
CA GLU A 42 -13.38 9.52 -1.16
C GLU A 42 -13.33 10.64 -2.22
N HIS A 43 -12.37 11.56 -2.08
CA HIS A 43 -12.19 12.65 -3.04
C HIS A 43 -11.83 12.12 -4.42
N TYR A 44 -10.89 11.17 -4.49
CA TYR A 44 -10.48 10.53 -5.73
C TYR A 44 -11.66 9.83 -6.40
N HIS A 45 -12.46 9.09 -5.62
CA HIS A 45 -13.66 8.42 -6.11
C HIS A 45 -14.70 9.37 -6.67
N ALA A 46 -15.02 10.44 -5.94
CA ALA A 46 -15.96 11.45 -6.41
C ALA A 46 -15.49 12.10 -7.73
N ARG A 47 -14.18 12.32 -7.88
CA ARG A 47 -13.59 12.85 -9.12
C ARG A 47 -13.66 11.85 -10.26
N ARG A 48 -13.43 10.56 -10.01
CA ARG A 48 -13.60 9.51 -11.01
C ARG A 48 -15.06 9.41 -11.46
N MET A 49 -16.03 9.48 -10.54
CA MET A 49 -17.46 9.52 -10.86
C MET A 49 -17.85 10.71 -11.74
N ALA A 50 -17.32 11.90 -11.43
CA ALA A 50 -17.53 13.07 -12.26
C ALA A 50 -16.97 12.87 -13.68
N MET A 51 -15.77 12.31 -13.80
CA MET A 51 -15.15 11.98 -15.08
C MET A 51 -15.98 10.95 -15.87
N ASP A 52 -16.43 9.90 -15.19
CA ASP A 52 -17.27 8.85 -15.76
C ASP A 52 -18.57 9.40 -16.37
N SER A 53 -19.26 10.27 -15.62
CA SER A 53 -20.45 10.97 -16.09
C SER A 53 -20.16 11.87 -17.30
N MET A 54 -19.02 12.57 -17.32
CA MET A 54 -18.62 13.41 -18.46
C MET A 54 -18.34 12.55 -19.70
N LEU A 55 -17.61 11.44 -19.56
CA LEU A 55 -17.33 10.50 -20.63
C LEU A 55 -18.61 9.87 -21.19
N CYS A 56 -19.59 9.54 -20.34
CA CYS A 56 -20.83 8.91 -20.79
C CYS A 56 -21.63 9.80 -21.77
N ARG A 57 -21.55 11.13 -21.64
CA ARG A 57 -22.22 12.06 -22.59
C ARG A 57 -21.68 11.93 -24.01
N PHE A 58 -20.42 11.55 -24.16
CA PHE A 58 -19.76 11.43 -25.46
C PHE A 58 -20.17 10.19 -26.24
N LYS A 59 -20.86 9.22 -25.61
CA LYS A 59 -21.40 8.03 -26.30
C LYS A 59 -22.43 8.37 -27.39
N ALA A 60 -23.05 9.55 -27.32
CA ALA A 60 -23.97 10.01 -28.36
C ALA A 60 -23.25 10.42 -29.67
N THR A 61 -21.95 10.74 -29.59
CA THR A 61 -21.16 11.29 -30.70
C THR A 61 -20.00 10.37 -31.11
N TYR A 62 -19.51 9.53 -30.20
CA TYR A 62 -18.38 8.62 -30.39
C TYR A 62 -18.78 7.16 -30.10
N PRO A 63 -18.06 6.17 -30.68
CA PRO A 63 -18.33 4.76 -30.43
C PRO A 63 -18.31 4.43 -28.93
N ALA A 64 -19.41 3.85 -28.45
CA ALA A 64 -19.60 3.57 -27.03
C ALA A 64 -18.52 2.63 -26.49
N GLU A 65 -18.03 1.69 -27.31
CA GLU A 65 -17.00 0.72 -26.94
C GLU A 65 -15.70 1.40 -26.52
N ARG A 66 -15.30 2.49 -27.22
CA ARG A 66 -14.09 3.24 -26.87
C ARG A 66 -14.26 4.00 -25.57
N ILE A 67 -15.43 4.61 -25.38
CA ILE A 67 -15.76 5.34 -24.15
C ILE A 67 -15.80 4.38 -22.95
N ASP A 68 -16.43 3.22 -23.10
CA ASP A 68 -16.51 2.21 -22.06
C ASP A 68 -15.14 1.61 -21.72
N SER A 69 -14.28 1.42 -22.71
CA SER A 69 -12.89 0.99 -22.47
C SER A 69 -12.15 1.98 -21.57
N VAL A 70 -12.25 3.29 -21.86
CA VAL A 70 -11.61 4.33 -21.02
C VAL A 70 -12.20 4.32 -19.61
N ARG A 71 -13.53 4.23 -19.47
CA ARG A 71 -14.20 4.19 -18.16
C ARG A 71 -13.73 2.99 -17.32
N SER A 72 -13.64 1.81 -17.92
CA SER A 72 -13.13 0.60 -17.27
C SER A 72 -11.67 0.76 -16.82
N LEU A 73 -10.81 1.37 -17.64
CA LEU A 73 -9.42 1.63 -17.26
C LEU A 73 -9.32 2.56 -16.04
N LEU A 74 -10.18 3.59 -15.96
CA LEU A 74 -10.19 4.50 -14.81
C LEU A 74 -10.71 3.82 -13.53
N GLU A 75 -11.69 2.94 -13.64
CA GLU A 75 -12.18 2.13 -12.52
C GLU A 75 -11.12 1.12 -12.05
N ASP A 76 -10.46 0.44 -12.98
CA ASP A 76 -9.39 -0.50 -12.67
C ASP A 76 -8.20 0.22 -11.99
N LYS A 77 -7.84 1.41 -12.48
CA LYS A 77 -6.81 2.25 -11.86
C LYS A 77 -7.19 2.63 -10.42
N GLU A 78 -8.41 3.15 -10.19
CA GLU A 78 -8.93 3.45 -8.86
C GLU A 78 -8.81 2.25 -7.91
N ARG A 79 -9.25 1.08 -8.37
CA ARG A 79 -9.18 -0.15 -7.59
C ARG A 79 -7.75 -0.53 -7.22
N GLN A 80 -6.80 -0.41 -8.15
CA GLN A 80 -5.38 -0.70 -7.87
C GLN A 80 -4.80 0.28 -6.86
N MET A 81 -5.10 1.58 -6.98
CA MET A 81 -4.62 2.58 -6.02
C MET A 81 -5.16 2.33 -4.62
N PHE A 82 -6.44 1.97 -4.48
CA PHE A 82 -7.00 1.58 -3.19
C PHE A 82 -6.27 0.37 -2.58
N GLN A 83 -5.90 -0.60 -3.41
CA GLN A 83 -5.13 -1.76 -2.93
C GLN A 83 -3.73 -1.36 -2.45
N ILE A 84 -3.07 -0.41 -3.12
CA ILE A 84 -1.75 0.10 -2.71
C ILE A 84 -1.84 0.78 -1.34
N VAL A 85 -2.80 1.69 -1.16
CA VAL A 85 -3.00 2.37 0.14
C VAL A 85 -3.22 1.36 1.25
N ARG A 86 -4.07 0.34 1.01
CA ARG A 86 -4.30 -0.73 1.97
C ARG A 86 -3.03 -1.52 2.30
N LEU A 87 -2.24 -1.91 1.30
CA LEU A 87 -0.99 -2.63 1.52
C LEU A 87 0.00 -1.79 2.32
N MET A 88 0.05 -0.47 2.08
CA MET A 88 0.88 0.44 2.86
C MET A 88 0.47 0.51 4.33
N ASP A 89 -0.84 0.51 4.63
CA ASP A 89 -1.33 0.47 6.01
C ASP A 89 -0.97 -0.84 6.72
N GLU A 90 -1.13 -1.97 6.03
CA GLU A 90 -0.74 -3.28 6.55
C GLU A 90 0.77 -3.33 6.82
N GLN A 91 1.58 -2.79 5.90
CA GLN A 91 3.03 -2.65 6.03
C GLN A 91 3.42 -1.78 7.23
N GLN A 92 2.72 -0.67 7.45
CA GLN A 92 2.95 0.19 8.60
C GLN A 92 2.59 -0.52 9.92
N SER A 93 1.54 -1.34 9.94
CA SER A 93 1.20 -2.14 11.11
C SER A 93 2.28 -3.17 11.46
N ILE A 94 2.86 -3.83 10.45
CA ILE A 94 3.97 -4.78 10.66
C ILE A 94 5.19 -4.03 11.20
N ASN A 95 5.55 -2.89 10.61
CA ASN A 95 6.66 -2.06 11.09
C ASN A 95 6.50 -1.64 12.55
N LYS A 96 5.28 -1.25 12.97
CA LYS A 96 4.93 -0.95 14.37
C LYS A 96 5.10 -2.18 15.28
N LYS A 97 4.66 -3.37 14.86
CA LYS A 97 4.84 -4.61 15.64
C LYS A 97 6.32 -4.92 15.85
N ILE A 98 7.16 -4.78 14.82
CA ILE A 98 8.62 -4.99 14.91
C ILE A 98 9.23 -4.01 15.91
N ALA A 99 8.95 -2.72 15.75
CA ALA A 99 9.49 -1.66 16.61
C ALA A 99 9.16 -1.87 18.09
N ASN A 100 7.98 -2.42 18.41
CA ASN A 100 7.55 -2.69 19.78
C ASN A 100 8.12 -4.00 20.35
N GLN A 101 8.35 -5.02 19.52
CA GLN A 101 8.80 -6.34 20.00
C GLN A 101 10.33 -6.40 20.18
N ILE A 102 11.12 -5.77 19.30
CA ILE A 102 12.58 -5.84 19.38
C ILE A 102 13.12 -5.38 20.75
N PRO A 103 12.71 -4.23 21.32
CA PRO A 103 13.21 -3.78 22.63
C PRO A 103 12.86 -4.73 23.77
N VAL A 104 11.65 -5.30 23.75
CA VAL A 104 11.18 -6.27 24.76
C VAL A 104 12.05 -7.52 24.74
N ILE A 105 12.41 -8.00 23.56
CA ILE A 105 13.25 -9.18 23.45
C ILE A 105 14.70 -8.89 23.86
N VAL A 106 15.24 -7.70 23.52
CA VAL A 106 16.55 -7.26 24.01
C VAL A 106 16.57 -7.22 25.55
N GLN A 107 15.55 -6.64 26.18
CA GLN A 107 15.46 -6.58 27.64
C GLN A 107 15.36 -7.97 28.29
N LYS A 108 14.52 -8.87 27.74
CA LYS A 108 14.43 -10.26 28.21
C LYS A 108 15.76 -11.00 28.04
N SER A 109 16.50 -10.76 26.96
CA SER A 109 17.82 -11.36 26.74
C SER A 109 18.86 -10.91 27.78
N VAL A 110 18.87 -9.62 28.15
CA VAL A 110 19.73 -9.08 29.22
C VAL A 110 19.35 -9.68 30.58
N GLN A 111 18.05 -9.86 30.84
CA GLN A 111 17.55 -10.49 32.06
C GLN A 111 17.85 -12.00 32.12
N GLU A 112 17.79 -12.71 31.00
CA GLU A 112 18.21 -14.12 30.90
C GLU A 112 19.72 -14.28 31.06
N GLN A 113 20.52 -13.38 30.49
CA GLN A 113 21.97 -13.39 30.66
C GLN A 113 22.40 -13.09 32.10
N SER A 114 21.69 -12.21 32.82
CA SER A 114 21.97 -11.91 34.22
C SER A 114 21.55 -13.03 35.19
N LYS A 115 20.63 -13.92 34.76
CA LYS A 115 20.22 -15.13 35.50
C LYS A 115 21.10 -16.36 35.24
N LYS A 116 22.20 -16.24 34.49
CA LYS A 116 23.18 -17.33 34.37
C LYS A 116 23.60 -17.81 35.78
N PRO A 117 23.69 -19.12 36.02
CA PRO A 117 24.01 -19.63 37.34
C PRO A 117 25.37 -19.08 37.76
N LYS A 118 25.40 -18.24 38.81
CA LYS A 118 26.66 -17.82 39.43
C LYS A 118 27.38 -19.10 39.83
N ARG A 119 28.60 -19.27 39.30
CA ARG A 119 29.48 -20.38 39.63
C ARG A 119 29.68 -20.33 41.14
N LYS A 120 29.04 -21.24 41.88
CA LYS A 120 29.35 -21.48 43.29
C LYS A 120 30.77 -22.05 43.27
N GLY A 121 31.75 -21.19 43.53
CA GLY A 121 33.12 -21.66 43.71
C GLY A 121 33.17 -22.55 44.95
N PHE A 122 33.98 -23.59 44.91
CA PHE A 122 35.01 -23.87 45.91
C PHE A 122 35.86 -25.02 45.37
N LEU A 123 37.17 -24.76 45.21
CA LEU A 123 38.21 -25.70 44.79
C LEU A 123 38.03 -26.40 43.44
N GLY A 124 39.16 -26.81 42.86
CA GLY A 124 39.22 -27.46 41.55
C GLY A 124 38.32 -28.70 41.47
N ILE A 125 38.13 -29.15 40.23
CA ILE A 125 37.53 -30.43 39.78
C ILE A 125 36.01 -30.62 39.98
N PHE A 126 35.32 -30.73 38.83
CA PHE A 126 33.92 -31.14 38.60
C PHE A 126 32.80 -30.09 38.68
N GLY A 127 32.54 -29.45 37.53
CA GLY A 127 31.22 -28.94 37.18
C GLY A 127 30.84 -29.40 35.78
N LYS A 128 29.94 -30.38 35.65
CA LYS A 128 29.38 -30.77 34.34
C LYS A 128 28.79 -29.52 33.66
N LYS A 129 29.16 -29.26 32.40
CA LYS A 129 28.49 -28.25 31.57
C LYS A 129 27.04 -28.71 31.38
N LYS A 130 26.10 -28.02 32.03
CA LYS A 130 24.67 -28.18 31.77
C LYS A 130 24.42 -27.80 30.31
N GLU A 131 23.75 -28.68 29.59
CA GLU A 131 23.32 -28.47 28.21
C GLU A 131 22.55 -27.15 28.11
N VAL A 132 23.02 -26.27 27.22
CA VAL A 132 22.43 -24.94 27.05
C VAL A 132 21.15 -25.12 26.25
N THR A 133 20.01 -25.23 26.94
CA THR A 133 18.71 -25.03 26.30
C THR A 133 18.72 -23.67 25.60
N PRO A 134 18.20 -23.55 24.37
CA PRO A 134 18.11 -22.25 23.70
C PRO A 134 17.40 -21.28 24.64
N ALA A 135 18.06 -20.16 24.94
CA ALA A 135 17.45 -19.13 25.77
C ALA A 135 16.09 -18.74 25.15
N VAL A 136 15.05 -18.60 25.96
CA VAL A 136 13.68 -18.40 25.46
C VAL A 136 13.64 -17.15 24.58
N SER A 137 14.47 -16.14 24.87
CA SER A 137 14.65 -14.96 24.02
C SER A 137 15.20 -15.28 22.62
N THR A 138 16.09 -16.24 22.46
CA THR A 138 16.66 -16.64 21.15
C THR A 138 15.61 -17.32 20.28
N THR A 139 14.77 -18.18 20.86
CA THR A 139 13.66 -18.84 20.15
C THR A 139 12.60 -17.82 19.72
N ILE A 140 12.27 -16.86 20.59
CA ILE A 140 11.33 -15.77 20.29
C ILE A 140 11.89 -14.84 19.21
N LEU A 141 13.18 -14.46 19.24
CA LEU A 141 13.80 -13.67 18.18
C LEU A 141 13.72 -14.38 16.84
N HIS A 142 14.05 -15.67 16.80
CA HIS A 142 14.00 -16.43 15.55
C HIS A 142 12.59 -16.56 14.99
N SER A 143 11.57 -16.76 15.84
CA SER A 143 10.17 -16.81 15.38
C SER A 143 9.67 -15.46 14.88
N VAL A 144 9.99 -14.37 15.60
CA VAL A 144 9.61 -13.01 15.19
C VAL A 144 10.32 -12.64 13.88
N ASN A 145 11.61 -12.91 13.77
CA ASN A 145 12.40 -12.64 12.56
C ASN A 145 11.87 -13.43 11.35
N ARG A 146 11.51 -14.71 11.50
CA ARG A 146 10.95 -15.50 10.39
C ARG A 146 9.59 -14.98 9.94
N ASN A 147 8.65 -14.76 10.87
CA ASN A 147 7.30 -14.29 10.52
C ASN A 147 7.32 -12.91 9.86
N VAL A 148 8.09 -11.98 10.44
CA VAL A 148 8.23 -10.62 9.91
C VAL A 148 8.83 -10.64 8.50
N ILE A 149 9.92 -11.40 8.27
CA ILE A 149 10.56 -11.48 6.95
C ILE A 149 9.61 -12.13 5.93
N SER A 150 8.82 -13.14 6.32
CA SER A 150 7.87 -13.76 5.40
C SER A 150 6.70 -12.83 5.06
N GLU A 151 6.13 -12.11 6.03
CA GLU A 151 5.04 -11.16 5.79
C GLU A 151 5.52 -9.99 4.92
N GLN A 152 6.71 -9.46 5.21
CA GLN A 152 7.36 -8.41 4.41
C GLN A 152 7.52 -8.84 2.95
N LYS A 153 8.09 -10.02 2.71
CA LYS A 153 8.31 -10.53 1.35
C LYS A 153 7.02 -10.70 0.56
N VAL A 154 5.91 -11.04 1.23
CA VAL A 154 4.60 -11.16 0.59
C VAL A 154 4.10 -9.77 0.19
N GLN A 155 4.18 -8.78 1.09
CA GLN A 155 3.75 -7.42 0.79
C GLN A 155 4.60 -6.75 -0.28
N ASP A 156 5.93 -6.88 -0.23
CA ASP A 156 6.83 -6.35 -1.25
C ASP A 156 6.48 -6.92 -2.64
N ARG A 157 6.18 -8.22 -2.70
CA ARG A 157 5.74 -8.87 -3.93
C ARG A 157 4.38 -8.35 -4.41
N GLN A 158 3.42 -8.19 -3.51
CA GLN A 158 2.08 -7.68 -3.85
C GLN A 158 2.13 -6.22 -4.31
N LEU A 159 2.96 -5.39 -3.66
CA LEU A 159 3.21 -4.01 -4.06
C LEU A 159 3.86 -3.94 -5.45
N SER A 160 4.88 -4.77 -5.71
CA SER A 160 5.49 -4.87 -7.05
C SER A 160 4.47 -5.28 -8.11
N GLU A 161 3.67 -6.31 -7.83
CA GLU A 161 2.63 -6.77 -8.76
C GLU A 161 1.54 -5.72 -9.01
N GLN A 162 1.27 -4.83 -8.05
CA GLN A 162 0.33 -3.72 -8.22
C GLN A 162 0.96 -2.53 -8.96
N ALA A 163 2.21 -2.19 -8.67
CA ALA A 163 2.94 -1.15 -9.38
C ALA A 163 3.14 -1.49 -10.87
N ASP A 164 3.38 -2.76 -11.20
CA ASP A 164 3.51 -3.24 -12.58
C ASP A 164 2.17 -3.21 -13.36
N ARG A 165 1.03 -3.08 -12.67
CA ARG A 165 -0.31 -3.04 -13.26
C ARG A 165 -0.86 -1.62 -13.44
N LEU A 166 -0.17 -0.61 -12.89
CA LEU A 166 -0.54 0.80 -12.84
C LEU A 166 -0.22 1.57 -14.13
#